data_AF-A0A1F8RPC2-F1
#
_entry.id   AF-A0A1F8RPC2-F1
#
_cell.length_a   1.000
_cell.length_b   1.000
_cell.length_c   1.000
_cell.angle_alpha   90.00
_cell.angle_beta   90.00
_cell.angle_gamma   90.00
#
_symmetry.space_group_name_H-M   'P 1'
#
loop_
_entity.id
_entity.type
_entity.pdbx_description
1 polymer ?
#
loop_
_entity_poly.entity_id
_entity_poly.type
_entity_poly.pdbx_seq_one_letter_code
_entity_poly.pdbx_strand_id
1 'polypeptide(L)'
;MPLYMDVHKNEQLNLDVIAIAHQRDLEVQQKYGVRYLRWWFNDDLHSLYCLVEAPSAEAATAVHREAHANVADEIIEVAGFAVEGFLGASDGKPVVREEPPDQPPSTDTAFRAILFTDMEGSTSLTQRLGDEAAMQPLRAHNAIIRDALQQHAGNEVKHTGDGVMASFAAVARAVECAIGVQRGFESHNAANPEMSMRVRIGATAGEPVAENRDLFGATVQLAARLCSHAEPGQILVSGVIRDLCIGKRFAFQERGESLFKGFDEPVRLFEVGWQG
;
A
#
# COMPACT_ATOMS: atom_id res chain seq x y z
N MET A 1 -23.90 21.48 -0.17
CA MET A 1 -24.18 21.62 -1.62
C MET A 1 -23.59 20.37 -2.29
N PRO A 2 -24.16 19.85 -3.39
CA PRO A 2 -23.70 18.59 -3.97
C PRO A 2 -22.26 18.70 -4.49
N LEU A 3 -21.60 17.54 -4.57
CA LEU A 3 -20.24 17.41 -5.07
C LEU A 3 -20.26 16.78 -6.45
N TYR A 4 -19.42 17.30 -7.32
CA TYR A 4 -19.23 16.81 -8.68
C TYR A 4 -17.75 16.54 -8.92
N MET A 5 -17.47 15.47 -9.65
CA MET A 5 -16.18 15.22 -10.27
C MET A 5 -16.27 15.65 -11.72
N ASP A 6 -15.47 16.65 -12.06
CA ASP A 6 -15.30 17.19 -13.39
C ASP A 6 -14.06 16.54 -14.03
N VAL A 7 -14.23 15.90 -15.19
CA VAL A 7 -13.21 15.07 -15.83
C VAL A 7 -12.90 15.59 -17.22
N HIS A 8 -11.61 15.79 -17.51
CA HIS A 8 -11.09 16.13 -18.84
C HIS A 8 -10.10 15.06 -19.28
N LYS A 9 -10.20 14.59 -20.53
CA LYS A 9 -9.36 13.54 -21.12
C LYS A 9 -8.80 14.04 -22.45
N ASN A 10 -7.51 14.36 -22.50
CA ASN A 10 -6.88 14.84 -23.73
C ASN A 10 -5.36 14.66 -23.69
N GLU A 11 -4.80 14.08 -24.76
CA GLU A 11 -3.36 13.83 -24.94
C GLU A 11 -2.49 15.10 -24.94
N GLN A 12 -3.08 16.28 -25.16
CA GLN A 12 -2.38 17.57 -25.12
C GLN A 12 -2.35 18.21 -23.73
N LEU A 13 -2.99 17.59 -22.73
CA LEU A 13 -2.96 18.08 -21.35
C LEU A 13 -1.56 17.91 -20.75
N ASN A 14 -1.04 19.01 -20.21
CA ASN A 14 0.14 19.01 -19.37
C ASN A 14 -0.10 19.91 -18.15
N LEU A 15 0.71 19.72 -17.11
CA LEU A 15 0.52 20.37 -15.81
C LEU A 15 0.47 21.90 -15.89
N ASP A 16 1.29 22.53 -16.74
CA ASP A 16 1.34 23.99 -16.85
C ASP A 16 0.05 24.56 -17.45
N VAL A 17 -0.46 23.91 -18.50
CA VAL A 17 -1.72 24.28 -19.15
C VAL A 17 -2.90 24.08 -18.20
N ILE A 18 -2.89 22.98 -17.44
CA ILE A 18 -3.92 22.66 -16.44
C ILE A 18 -3.94 23.71 -15.33
N ALA A 19 -2.78 24.05 -14.76
CA ALA A 19 -2.69 25.01 -13.68
C ALA A 19 -3.22 26.39 -14.10
N ILE A 20 -2.91 26.82 -15.33
CA ILE A 20 -3.42 28.08 -15.90
C ILE A 20 -4.94 28.01 -16.11
N ALA A 21 -5.46 26.92 -16.67
CA ALA A 21 -6.89 26.75 -16.89
C ALA A 21 -7.66 26.74 -15.56
N HIS A 22 -7.18 25.97 -14.59
CA HIS A 22 -7.76 25.90 -13.25
C HIS A 22 -7.75 27.25 -12.54
N GLN A 23 -6.66 28.03 -12.67
CA GLN A 23 -6.59 29.37 -12.10
C GLN A 23 -7.69 30.29 -12.67
N ARG A 24 -8.01 30.17 -13.97
CA ARG A 24 -9.10 30.93 -14.60
C ARG A 24 -10.47 30.47 -14.12
N ASP A 25 -10.66 29.18 -13.85
CA ASP A 25 -11.90 28.68 -13.25
C ASP A 25 -12.12 29.30 -11.87
N LEU A 26 -11.07 29.40 -11.05
CA LEU A 26 -11.14 29.99 -9.71
C LEU A 26 -11.53 31.47 -9.73
N GLU A 27 -11.17 32.22 -10.79
CA GLU A 27 -11.53 33.62 -10.97
C GLU A 27 -13.02 33.81 -11.24
N VAL A 28 -13.67 32.82 -11.86
CA VAL A 28 -15.08 32.91 -12.32
C VAL A 28 -16.04 32.17 -11.38
N GLN A 29 -15.59 31.18 -10.62
CA GLN A 29 -16.41 30.25 -9.83
C GLN A 29 -17.48 30.91 -8.95
N GLN A 30 -17.17 32.06 -8.34
CA GLN A 30 -18.09 32.75 -7.42
C GLN A 30 -19.38 33.21 -8.12
N LYS A 31 -19.30 33.58 -9.41
CA LYS A 31 -20.45 34.03 -10.21
C LYS A 31 -21.53 32.95 -10.35
N TYR A 32 -21.11 31.69 -10.31
CA TYR A 32 -21.97 30.52 -10.49
C TYR A 32 -22.29 29.79 -9.18
N GLY A 33 -21.84 30.32 -8.04
CA GLY A 33 -21.98 29.66 -6.74
C GLY A 33 -21.17 28.36 -6.64
N VAL A 34 -20.14 28.23 -7.47
CA VAL A 34 -19.28 27.04 -7.56
C VAL A 34 -18.05 27.23 -6.69
N ARG A 35 -17.58 26.14 -6.09
CA ARG A 35 -16.35 26.11 -5.31
C ARG A 35 -15.50 24.91 -5.73
N TYR A 36 -14.38 25.16 -6.39
CA TYR A 36 -13.39 24.12 -6.67
C TYR A 36 -12.65 23.76 -5.38
N LEU A 37 -12.55 22.47 -5.10
CA LEU A 37 -12.00 21.97 -3.83
C LEU A 37 -10.59 21.43 -4.01
N ARG A 38 -10.40 20.53 -4.97
CA ARG A 38 -9.12 19.88 -5.28
C ARG A 38 -9.11 19.41 -6.73
N TRP A 39 -7.91 19.19 -7.27
CA TRP A 39 -7.74 18.57 -8.57
C TRP A 39 -6.58 17.57 -8.56
N TRP A 40 -6.60 16.66 -9.52
CA TRP A 40 -5.58 15.62 -9.74
C TRP A 40 -5.33 15.46 -11.23
N PHE A 41 -4.08 15.31 -11.63
CA PHE A 41 -3.71 14.95 -12.99
C PHE A 41 -3.07 13.56 -13.00
N ASN A 42 -3.55 12.72 -13.90
CA ASN A 42 -2.97 11.42 -14.18
C ASN A 42 -2.24 11.51 -15.53
N ASP A 43 -0.92 11.51 -15.48
CA ASP A 43 -0.04 11.63 -16.65
C ASP A 43 -0.19 10.42 -17.58
N ASP A 44 -0.22 9.20 -17.03
CA ASP A 44 -0.37 7.97 -17.82
C ASP A 44 -1.69 7.94 -18.60
N LEU A 45 -2.78 8.39 -17.97
CA LEU A 45 -4.12 8.42 -18.59
C LEU A 45 -4.43 9.74 -19.30
N HIS A 46 -3.52 10.71 -19.29
CA HIS A 46 -3.72 12.07 -19.82
C HIS A 46 -5.07 12.66 -19.40
N SER A 47 -5.38 12.52 -18.10
CA SER A 47 -6.69 12.83 -17.54
C SER A 47 -6.60 13.76 -16.34
N LEU A 48 -7.40 14.83 -16.34
CA LEU A 48 -7.58 15.77 -15.24
C LEU A 48 -8.91 15.50 -14.54
N TYR A 49 -8.87 15.52 -13.21
CA TYR A 49 -10.01 15.33 -12.34
C TYR A 49 -10.10 16.54 -11.39
N CYS A 50 -11.21 17.25 -11.38
CA CYS A 50 -11.47 18.37 -10.50
C CYS A 50 -12.68 18.04 -9.61
N LEU A 51 -12.47 18.03 -8.30
CA LEU A 51 -13.56 17.92 -7.32
C LEU A 51 -14.13 19.30 -7.04
N VAL A 52 -15.44 19.43 -7.25
CA VAL A 52 -16.14 20.70 -7.25
C VAL A 52 -17.41 20.60 -6.39
N GLU A 53 -17.66 21.62 -5.57
CA GLU A 53 -18.96 21.82 -4.92
C GLU A 53 -19.76 22.80 -5.78
N ALA A 54 -20.95 22.41 -6.25
CA ALA A 54 -21.75 23.26 -7.16
C ALA A 54 -23.25 23.12 -6.90
N PRO A 55 -24.08 24.12 -7.25
CA PRO A 55 -25.54 24.00 -7.15
C PRO A 55 -26.13 22.95 -8.09
N SER A 56 -25.48 22.74 -9.24
CA SER A 56 -25.82 21.71 -10.23
C SER A 56 -24.62 21.40 -11.14
N ALA A 57 -24.69 20.30 -11.89
CA ALA A 57 -23.69 19.95 -12.90
C ALA A 57 -23.54 21.06 -13.97
N GLU A 58 -24.66 21.68 -14.38
CA GLU A 58 -24.66 22.76 -15.35
C GLU A 58 -23.94 24.01 -14.83
N ALA A 59 -24.04 24.29 -13.52
CA ALA A 59 -23.32 25.39 -12.89
C ALA A 59 -21.80 25.15 -12.93
N ALA A 60 -21.35 23.91 -12.68
CA ALA A 60 -19.94 23.53 -12.82
C ALA A 60 -19.45 23.66 -14.28
N THR A 61 -20.24 23.18 -15.26
CA THR A 61 -19.96 23.36 -16.69
C THR A 61 -19.86 24.82 -17.11
N ALA A 62 -20.71 25.68 -16.54
CA ALA A 62 -20.78 27.09 -16.91
C ALA A 62 -19.50 27.86 -16.54
N VAL A 63 -18.83 27.48 -15.45
CA VAL A 63 -17.54 28.07 -15.06
C VAL A 63 -16.49 27.82 -16.15
N HIS A 64 -16.30 26.56 -16.53
CA HIS A 64 -15.35 26.17 -17.57
C HIS A 64 -15.63 26.83 -18.93
N ARG A 65 -16.91 26.90 -19.31
CA ARG A 65 -17.34 27.55 -20.56
C ARG A 65 -16.97 29.03 -20.60
N GLU A 66 -17.09 29.74 -19.48
CA GLU A 66 -16.73 31.16 -19.38
C GLU A 66 -15.22 31.37 -19.20
N ALA A 67 -14.55 30.52 -18.41
CA ALA A 67 -13.14 30.67 -18.07
C ALA A 67 -12.19 30.40 -19.24
N HIS A 68 -12.46 29.35 -20.02
CA HIS A 68 -11.54 28.94 -21.09
C HIS A 68 -12.21 28.16 -22.25
N ALA A 69 -13.54 28.12 -22.28
CA ALA A 69 -14.35 27.46 -23.31
C ALA A 69 -14.14 25.93 -23.49
N ASN A 70 -13.24 25.31 -22.73
CA ASN A 70 -13.13 23.85 -22.67
C ASN A 70 -14.06 23.34 -21.58
N VAL A 71 -15.17 22.74 -21.96
CA VAL A 71 -16.07 22.08 -21.01
C VAL A 71 -15.58 20.68 -20.72
N ALA A 72 -15.83 20.21 -19.50
CA ALA A 72 -15.56 18.85 -19.07
C ALA A 72 -16.11 17.82 -20.05
N ASP A 73 -15.35 16.74 -20.26
CA ASP A 73 -15.81 15.58 -21.02
C ASP A 73 -16.91 14.83 -20.26
N GLU A 74 -16.76 14.75 -18.93
CA GLU A 74 -17.72 14.13 -18.03
C GLU A 74 -17.88 14.94 -16.74
N ILE A 75 -19.12 15.08 -16.26
CA ILE A 75 -19.43 15.61 -14.92
C ILE A 75 -20.25 14.58 -14.18
N ILE A 76 -19.69 14.09 -13.08
CA ILE A 76 -20.25 12.97 -12.32
C ILE A 76 -20.60 13.49 -10.92
N GLU A 77 -21.85 13.37 -10.50
CA GLU A 77 -22.21 13.64 -9.10
C GLU A 77 -21.59 12.57 -8.20
N VAL A 78 -20.87 12.99 -7.16
CA VAL A 78 -20.17 12.09 -6.25
C VAL A 78 -20.73 12.20 -4.84
N ALA A 79 -20.93 11.04 -4.20
CA ALA A 79 -21.42 11.00 -2.82
C ALA A 79 -20.35 11.51 -1.85
N GLY A 80 -20.71 12.45 -0.97
CA GLY A 80 -19.74 13.08 -0.04
C GLY A 80 -19.02 12.10 0.89
N PHE A 81 -19.70 11.05 1.38
CA PHE A 81 -19.07 10.02 2.20
C PHE A 81 -18.00 9.22 1.43
N ALA A 82 -18.18 9.04 0.12
CA ALA A 82 -17.20 8.35 -0.72
C ALA A 82 -15.97 9.24 -0.93
N VAL A 83 -16.17 10.55 -1.11
CA VAL A 83 -15.06 11.51 -1.20
C VAL A 83 -14.22 11.51 0.09
N GLU A 84 -14.87 11.56 1.26
CA GLU A 84 -14.17 11.52 2.54
C GLU A 84 -13.45 10.17 2.77
N GLY A 85 -14.11 9.06 2.45
CA GLY A 85 -13.56 7.71 2.63
C GLY A 85 -12.40 7.37 1.70
N PHE A 86 -12.38 7.89 0.47
CA PHE A 86 -11.34 7.61 -0.52
C PHE A 86 -10.27 8.71 -0.62
N LEU A 87 -10.61 9.98 -0.37
CA LEU A 87 -9.76 11.16 -0.64
C LEU A 87 -9.42 12.00 0.61
N GLY A 88 -9.98 11.67 1.79
CA GLY A 88 -9.72 12.37 3.06
C GLY A 88 -10.38 13.76 3.18
N ALA A 89 -10.39 14.33 4.40
CA ALA A 89 -11.15 15.53 4.77
C ALA A 89 -10.93 16.75 3.84
N SER A 90 -12.02 17.29 3.31
CA SER A 90 -12.13 18.32 2.25
C SER A 90 -11.68 19.74 2.67
N ASP A 91 -10.48 19.90 3.23
CA ASP A 91 -10.04 21.19 3.78
C ASP A 91 -9.47 22.17 2.73
N GLY A 92 -9.87 22.02 1.45
CA GLY A 92 -9.69 23.03 0.41
C GLY A 92 -8.24 23.39 0.03
N LYS A 93 -7.27 22.56 0.41
CA LYS A 93 -5.89 22.69 -0.09
C LYS A 93 -5.64 21.65 -1.18
N PRO A 94 -4.93 22.03 -2.27
CA PRO A 94 -4.52 21.05 -3.26
C PRO A 94 -3.68 19.99 -2.55
N VAL A 95 -4.11 18.73 -2.61
CA VAL A 95 -3.21 17.62 -2.36
C VAL A 95 -2.49 17.38 -3.67
N VAL A 96 -1.61 18.33 -4.03
CA VAL A 96 -0.41 17.91 -4.73
C VAL A 96 0.25 16.95 -3.74
N ARG A 97 0.58 15.73 -4.15
CA ARG A 97 1.65 15.03 -3.45
C ARG A 97 2.89 15.89 -3.68
N GLU A 98 3.06 16.92 -2.86
CA GLU A 98 4.37 17.49 -2.61
C GLU A 98 5.13 16.35 -1.96
N GLU A 99 5.91 15.64 -2.76
CA GLU A 99 7.10 15.00 -2.22
C GLU A 99 7.79 16.07 -1.36
N PRO A 100 8.08 15.79 -0.08
CA PRO A 100 8.67 16.78 0.82
C PRO A 100 9.87 17.43 0.13
N PRO A 101 9.99 18.78 0.10
CA PRO A 101 10.98 19.50 -0.71
C PRO A 101 12.45 19.30 -0.28
N ASP A 102 12.70 18.33 0.60
CA ASP A 102 14.01 18.01 1.14
C ASP A 102 14.28 16.48 1.19
N GLN A 103 13.44 15.66 0.54
CA GLN A 103 13.82 14.28 0.23
C GLN A 103 14.42 14.27 -1.17
N PRO A 104 15.67 13.79 -1.35
CA PRO A 104 16.18 13.54 -2.70
C PRO A 104 15.17 12.63 -3.40
N PRO A 105 14.93 12.81 -4.73
CA PRO A 105 13.99 11.98 -5.46
C PRO A 105 14.28 10.53 -5.10
N SER A 106 13.37 9.90 -4.36
CA SER A 106 13.56 8.50 -4.03
C SER A 106 13.38 7.81 -5.37
N THR A 107 14.49 7.50 -6.02
CA THR A 107 14.47 6.76 -7.26
C THR A 107 13.73 5.49 -6.92
N ASP A 108 12.52 5.33 -7.46
CA ASP A 108 11.76 4.14 -7.17
C ASP A 108 12.43 2.99 -7.92
N THR A 109 13.43 2.39 -7.29
CA THR A 109 14.26 1.36 -7.90
C THR A 109 13.40 0.13 -8.13
N ALA A 110 13.65 -0.64 -9.19
CA ALA A 110 12.99 -1.93 -9.36
C ALA A 110 13.24 -2.89 -8.17
N PHE A 111 14.32 -2.68 -7.41
CA PHE A 111 14.66 -3.46 -6.24
C PHE A 111 13.65 -3.33 -5.10
N ARG A 112 13.23 -4.48 -4.55
CA ARG A 112 12.34 -4.62 -3.40
C ARG A 112 12.77 -5.77 -2.51
N ALA A 113 12.65 -5.57 -1.20
CA ALA A 113 12.47 -6.68 -0.27
C ALA A 113 10.99 -7.04 -0.21
N ILE A 114 10.68 -8.32 -0.35
CA ILE A 114 9.33 -8.88 -0.33
C ILE A 114 9.19 -9.75 0.91
N LEU A 115 8.15 -9.51 1.68
CA LEU A 115 7.81 -10.23 2.89
C LEU A 115 6.41 -10.84 2.73
N PHE A 116 6.28 -12.10 3.11
CA PHE A 116 5.00 -12.77 3.28
C PHE A 116 4.83 -13.15 4.74
N THR A 117 3.62 -12.96 5.25
CA THR A 117 3.15 -13.56 6.50
C THR A 117 2.09 -14.60 6.20
N ASP A 118 1.93 -15.56 7.10
CA ASP A 118 0.84 -16.52 7.05
C ASP A 118 0.48 -16.98 8.47
N MET A 119 -0.80 -17.02 8.79
CA MET A 119 -1.31 -17.42 10.10
C MET A 119 -1.41 -18.95 10.19
N GLU A 120 -0.91 -19.51 11.28
CA GLU A 120 -1.09 -20.93 11.56
C GLU A 120 -2.57 -21.24 11.87
N GLY A 121 -3.12 -22.25 11.18
CA GLY A 121 -4.39 -22.87 11.57
C GLY A 121 -5.64 -22.00 11.35
N SER A 122 -5.55 -20.96 10.51
CA SER A 122 -6.66 -20.05 10.19
C SER A 122 -7.92 -20.79 9.73
N THR A 123 -7.79 -21.76 8.82
CA THR A 123 -8.91 -22.56 8.30
C THR A 123 -9.57 -23.38 9.41
N SER A 124 -8.77 -23.96 10.30
CA SER A 124 -9.29 -24.72 11.45
C SER A 124 -9.96 -23.81 12.48
N LEU A 125 -9.46 -22.59 12.64
CA LEU A 125 -10.07 -21.57 13.50
C LEU A 125 -11.44 -21.14 12.97
N THR A 126 -11.55 -20.88 11.66
CA THR A 126 -12.83 -20.56 11.00
C THR A 126 -13.83 -21.71 11.12
N GLN A 127 -13.41 -22.96 10.91
CA GLN A 127 -14.31 -24.12 11.07
C GLN A 127 -14.80 -24.30 12.51
N ARG A 128 -14.00 -23.95 13.52
CA ARG A 128 -14.35 -24.10 14.94
C ARG A 128 -15.26 -22.99 15.45
N LEU A 129 -15.01 -21.75 15.04
CA LEU A 129 -15.71 -20.57 15.55
C LEU A 129 -16.88 -20.12 14.65
N GLY A 130 -16.89 -20.55 13.40
CA GLY A 130 -17.78 -20.01 12.36
C GLY A 130 -17.24 -18.70 11.77
N ASP A 131 -17.75 -18.33 10.60
CA ASP A 131 -17.21 -17.22 9.79
C ASP A 131 -17.23 -15.88 10.53
N GLU A 132 -18.31 -15.57 11.25
CA GLU A 132 -18.47 -14.28 11.92
C GLU A 132 -17.55 -14.13 13.14
N ALA A 133 -17.40 -15.18 13.94
CA ALA A 133 -16.53 -15.15 15.12
C ALA A 133 -15.04 -15.24 14.75
N ALA A 134 -14.70 -15.84 13.61
CA ALA A 134 -13.32 -15.86 13.08
C ALA A 134 -12.83 -14.48 12.60
N MET A 135 -13.75 -13.52 12.37
CA MET A 135 -13.37 -12.16 11.98
C MET A 135 -12.64 -11.40 13.09
N GLN A 136 -12.92 -11.67 14.36
CA GLN A 136 -12.25 -10.99 15.47
C GLN A 136 -10.74 -11.29 15.53
N PRO A 137 -10.28 -12.56 15.55
CA PRO A 137 -8.84 -12.86 15.52
C PRO A 137 -8.18 -12.39 14.22
N LEU A 138 -8.87 -12.48 13.07
CA LEU A 138 -8.33 -11.96 11.81
C LEU A 138 -8.12 -10.43 11.85
N ARG A 139 -9.03 -9.67 12.48
CA ARG A 139 -8.86 -8.22 12.68
C ARG A 139 -7.68 -7.90 13.60
N ALA A 140 -7.52 -8.65 14.70
CA ALA A 140 -6.38 -8.48 15.59
C ALA A 140 -5.05 -8.79 14.89
N HIS A 141 -5.01 -9.88 14.12
CA HIS A 141 -3.87 -10.25 13.28
C HIS A 141 -3.48 -9.14 12.30
N ASN A 142 -4.46 -8.65 11.53
CA ASN A 142 -4.23 -7.58 10.55
C ASN A 142 -3.78 -6.27 11.21
N ALA A 143 -4.32 -5.94 12.39
CA ALA A 143 -3.91 -4.76 13.13
C ALA A 143 -2.43 -4.83 13.57
N ILE A 144 -1.99 -5.98 14.09
CA ILE A 144 -0.59 -6.20 14.51
C ILE A 144 0.36 -6.06 13.31
N ILE A 145 0.02 -6.67 12.18
CA ILE A 145 0.86 -6.59 10.98
C ILE A 145 0.93 -5.16 10.44
N ARG A 146 -0.21 -4.46 10.35
CA ARG A 146 -0.25 -3.09 9.81
C ARG A 146 0.49 -2.09 10.68
N ASP A 147 0.43 -2.24 12.00
CA ASP A 147 1.20 -1.41 12.92
C ASP A 147 2.71 -1.59 12.69
N ALA A 148 3.18 -2.84 12.57
CA ALA A 148 4.59 -3.12 12.24
C ALA A 148 4.99 -2.57 10.86
N LEU A 149 4.13 -2.72 9.84
CA LEU A 149 4.38 -2.16 8.51
C LEU A 149 4.52 -0.64 8.56
N GLN A 150 3.63 0.04 9.28
CA GLN A 150 3.66 1.49 9.43
C GLN A 150 4.95 1.96 10.13
N GLN A 151 5.36 1.28 11.20
CA GLN A 151 6.57 1.63 11.96
C GLN A 151 7.86 1.46 11.16
N HIS A 152 7.87 0.54 10.19
CA HIS A 152 9.06 0.18 9.42
C HIS A 152 8.98 0.59 7.94
N ALA A 153 8.07 1.49 7.58
CA ALA A 153 7.90 1.98 6.21
C ALA A 153 7.69 0.85 5.18
N GLY A 154 6.90 -0.16 5.56
CA GLY A 154 6.45 -1.23 4.67
C GLY A 154 5.18 -0.86 3.92
N ASN A 155 5.09 -1.30 2.67
CA ASN A 155 3.90 -1.16 1.84
C ASN A 155 3.16 -2.51 1.75
N GLU A 156 1.93 -2.57 2.29
CA GLU A 156 1.02 -3.69 2.11
C GLU A 156 0.62 -3.78 0.62
N VAL A 157 0.99 -4.88 -0.05
CA VAL A 157 0.67 -5.10 -1.46
C VAL A 157 -0.73 -5.72 -1.57
N LYS A 158 -0.97 -6.82 -0.84
CA LYS A 158 -2.26 -7.51 -0.81
C LYS A 158 -2.39 -8.48 0.36
N HIS A 159 -3.63 -8.88 0.63
CA HIS A 159 -3.96 -10.01 1.49
C HIS A 159 -3.85 -11.33 0.72
N THR A 160 -3.37 -12.38 1.39
CA THR A 160 -3.37 -13.75 0.87
C THR A 160 -4.45 -14.62 1.52
N GLY A 161 -5.38 -13.98 2.25
CA GLY A 161 -6.43 -14.62 3.04
C GLY A 161 -6.16 -14.45 4.52
N ASP A 162 -5.29 -15.30 5.06
CA ASP A 162 -4.82 -15.38 6.44
C ASP A 162 -3.39 -14.86 6.62
N GLY A 163 -2.91 -14.13 5.62
CA GLY A 163 -1.58 -13.58 5.55
C GLY A 163 -1.52 -12.31 4.71
N VAL A 164 -0.36 -11.68 4.70
CA VAL A 164 -0.10 -10.42 4.02
C VAL A 164 1.14 -10.53 3.17
N MET A 165 1.06 -10.02 1.94
CA MET A 165 2.23 -9.71 1.13
C MET A 165 2.58 -8.23 1.30
N ALA A 166 3.82 -7.96 1.68
CA ALA A 166 4.34 -6.61 1.85
C ALA A 166 5.66 -6.41 1.09
N SER A 167 5.97 -5.15 0.78
CA SER A 167 7.17 -4.74 0.08
C SER A 167 7.88 -3.59 0.78
N PHE A 168 9.21 -3.55 0.64
CA PHE A 168 10.06 -2.53 1.26
C PHE A 168 11.15 -2.10 0.27
N ALA A 169 11.49 -0.81 0.28
CA ALA A 169 12.63 -0.28 -0.47
C ALA A 169 13.98 -0.67 0.17
N ALA A 170 13.99 -1.01 1.46
CA ALA A 170 15.21 -1.36 2.19
C ALA A 170 15.07 -2.73 2.89
N VAL A 171 16.05 -3.61 2.68
CA VAL A 171 16.09 -4.95 3.28
C VAL A 171 16.06 -4.91 4.80
N ALA A 172 16.82 -4.00 5.42
CA ALA A 172 16.86 -3.87 6.87
C ALA A 172 15.47 -3.55 7.46
N ARG A 173 14.65 -2.77 6.74
CA ARG A 173 13.28 -2.45 7.17
C ARG A 173 12.36 -3.65 7.13
N ALA A 174 12.50 -4.53 6.12
CA ALA A 174 11.75 -5.78 6.06
C ALA A 174 12.08 -6.70 7.24
N VAL A 175 13.37 -6.78 7.61
CA VAL A 175 13.82 -7.58 8.77
C VAL A 175 13.32 -6.99 10.10
N GLU A 176 13.42 -5.67 10.28
CA GLU A 176 12.87 -4.99 11.46
C GLU A 176 11.35 -5.19 11.58
N CYS A 177 10.63 -5.07 10.46
CA CYS A 177 9.20 -5.32 10.41
C CYS A 177 8.87 -6.77 10.79
N ALA A 178 9.58 -7.76 10.25
CA ALA A 178 9.37 -9.16 10.59
C ALA A 178 9.54 -9.43 12.10
N ILE A 179 10.58 -8.84 12.70
CA ILE A 179 10.83 -8.90 14.16
C ILE A 179 9.68 -8.22 14.92
N GLY A 180 9.25 -7.03 14.48
CA GLY A 180 8.14 -6.29 15.08
C GLY A 180 6.83 -7.08 15.04
N VAL A 181 6.54 -7.75 13.93
CA VAL A 181 5.37 -8.63 13.79
C VAL A 181 5.42 -9.76 14.83
N GLN A 182 6.52 -10.50 14.93
CA GLN A 182 6.62 -11.61 15.89
C GLN A 182 6.44 -11.13 17.35
N ARG A 183 7.07 -10.02 17.71
CA ARG A 183 6.94 -9.41 19.05
C ARG A 183 5.53 -8.88 19.33
N GLY A 184 4.85 -8.35 18.30
CA GLY A 184 3.46 -7.93 18.39
C GLY A 184 2.53 -9.12 18.69
N PHE A 185 2.74 -10.26 18.01
CA PHE A 185 2.01 -11.49 18.32
C PHE A 185 2.35 -12.05 19.70
N GLU A 186 3.61 -12.04 20.12
CA GLU A 186 4.00 -12.45 21.47
C GLU A 186 3.27 -11.63 22.55
N SER A 187 3.26 -10.30 22.39
CA SER A 187 2.55 -9.38 23.30
C SER A 187 1.05 -9.62 23.31
N HIS A 188 0.44 -9.82 22.14
CA HIS A 188 -0.98 -10.15 22.01
C HIS A 188 -1.33 -11.46 22.71
N ASN A 189 -0.53 -12.51 22.48
CA ASN A 189 -0.74 -13.84 23.05
C ASN A 189 -0.57 -13.86 24.57
N ALA A 190 0.37 -13.06 25.11
CA ALA A 190 0.52 -12.91 26.55
C ALA A 190 -0.70 -12.22 27.19
N ALA A 191 -1.31 -11.27 26.48
CA ALA A 191 -2.51 -10.58 26.95
C ALA A 191 -3.81 -11.36 26.72
N ASN A 192 -3.86 -12.26 25.72
CA ASN A 192 -5.05 -13.03 25.34
C ASN A 192 -4.69 -14.52 25.10
N PRO A 193 -4.34 -15.28 26.16
CA PRO A 193 -3.87 -16.67 26.00
C PRO A 193 -4.87 -17.59 25.29
N GLU A 194 -6.17 -17.37 25.47
CA GLU A 194 -7.25 -18.11 24.82
C GLU A 194 -7.41 -17.84 23.32
N MET A 195 -6.82 -16.75 22.81
CA MET A 195 -6.81 -16.36 21.39
C MET A 195 -5.39 -16.33 20.82
N SER A 196 -4.49 -17.17 21.35
CA SER A 196 -3.10 -17.18 20.89
C SER A 196 -2.99 -17.48 19.40
N MET A 197 -2.29 -16.63 18.67
CA MET A 197 -2.03 -16.78 17.23
C MET A 197 -0.53 -16.87 16.98
N ARG A 198 -0.13 -17.72 16.04
CA ARG A 198 1.25 -17.79 15.55
C ARG A 198 1.27 -17.49 14.07
N VAL A 199 2.31 -16.79 13.65
CA VAL A 199 2.53 -16.47 12.24
C VAL A 199 3.89 -16.96 11.80
N ARG A 200 3.95 -17.48 10.59
CA ARG A 200 5.22 -17.74 9.90
C ARG A 200 5.50 -16.58 8.96
N ILE A 201 6.79 -16.25 8.81
CA ILE A 201 7.23 -15.11 8.00
C ILE A 201 8.33 -15.58 7.06
N GLY A 202 8.19 -15.25 5.77
CA GLY A 202 9.19 -15.49 4.75
C GLY A 202 9.59 -14.20 4.05
N ALA A 203 10.88 -13.95 3.85
CA ALA A 203 11.32 -12.77 3.09
C ALA A 203 12.52 -13.02 2.18
N THR A 204 12.53 -12.36 1.03
CA THR A 204 13.71 -12.25 0.16
C THR A 204 13.78 -10.86 -0.46
N ALA A 205 14.82 -10.56 -1.23
CA ALA A 205 14.92 -9.33 -2.00
C ALA A 205 15.40 -9.58 -3.42
N GLY A 206 15.08 -8.66 -4.33
CA GLY A 206 15.39 -8.73 -5.75
C GLY A 206 14.58 -7.70 -6.53
N GLU A 207 14.37 -7.94 -7.83
CA GLU A 207 13.69 -7.01 -8.74
C GLU A 207 12.38 -7.63 -9.24
N PRO A 208 11.27 -7.52 -8.49
CA PRO A 208 9.97 -7.97 -8.96
C PRO A 208 9.45 -7.09 -10.10
N VAL A 209 8.54 -7.64 -10.90
CA VAL A 209 7.81 -6.88 -11.93
C VAL A 209 6.57 -6.25 -11.28
N ALA A 210 6.41 -4.95 -11.45
CA ALA A 210 5.24 -4.22 -10.97
C ALA A 210 4.18 -4.10 -12.07
N GLU A 211 2.94 -4.46 -11.75
CA GLU A 211 1.80 -4.33 -12.66
C GLU A 211 0.52 -4.11 -11.84
N ASN A 212 -0.31 -3.12 -12.20
CA ASN A 212 -1.60 -2.85 -11.54
C ASN A 212 -1.54 -2.73 -10.00
N ARG A 213 -0.48 -2.11 -9.46
CA ARG A 213 -0.20 -2.00 -8.01
C ARG A 213 0.08 -3.33 -7.30
N ASP A 214 0.36 -4.38 -8.07
CA ASP A 214 0.77 -5.69 -7.59
C ASP A 214 2.22 -5.99 -8.01
N LEU A 215 2.82 -7.02 -7.42
CA LEU A 215 4.20 -7.43 -7.69
C LEU A 215 4.24 -8.91 -8.07
N PHE A 216 5.04 -9.21 -9.09
CA PHE A 216 5.17 -10.55 -9.67
C PHE A 216 6.64 -10.94 -9.90
N GLY A 217 6.85 -12.19 -10.29
CA GLY A 217 8.16 -12.72 -10.67
C GLY A 217 8.81 -13.61 -9.61
N ALA A 218 10.06 -13.99 -9.88
CA ALA A 218 10.78 -14.99 -9.09
C ALA A 218 11.00 -14.55 -7.63
N THR A 219 11.26 -13.26 -7.38
CA THR A 219 11.44 -12.71 -6.03
C THR A 219 10.19 -12.89 -5.17
N VAL A 220 9.01 -12.60 -5.73
CA VAL A 220 7.72 -12.76 -5.04
C VAL A 220 7.44 -14.24 -4.76
N GLN A 221 7.66 -15.09 -5.76
CA GLN A 221 7.48 -16.53 -5.61
C GLN A 221 8.40 -17.11 -4.54
N LEU A 222 9.67 -16.71 -4.51
CA LEU A 222 10.63 -17.18 -3.50
C LEU A 222 10.22 -16.74 -2.09
N ALA A 223 9.80 -15.48 -1.91
CA ALA A 223 9.35 -14.99 -0.60
C ALA A 223 8.15 -15.81 -0.09
N ALA A 224 7.19 -16.11 -0.97
CA ALA A 224 6.07 -16.97 -0.64
C ALA A 224 6.50 -18.40 -0.27
N ARG A 225 7.47 -18.99 -1.00
CA ARG A 225 8.02 -20.32 -0.68
C ARG A 225 8.74 -20.35 0.66
N LEU A 226 9.54 -19.32 0.97
CA LEU A 226 10.19 -19.16 2.27
C LEU A 226 9.16 -19.07 3.39
N CYS A 227 8.07 -18.33 3.18
CA CYS A 227 7.00 -18.21 4.18
C CYS A 227 6.32 -19.56 4.42
N SER A 228 5.96 -20.27 3.36
CA SER A 228 5.36 -21.61 3.48
C SER A 228 6.31 -22.65 4.10
N HIS A 229 7.63 -22.47 3.96
CA HIS A 229 8.64 -23.35 4.55
C HIS A 229 8.97 -23.00 6.00
N ALA A 230 8.62 -21.81 6.46
CA ALA A 230 8.85 -21.38 7.82
C ALA A 230 7.87 -22.04 8.80
N GLU A 231 8.39 -22.37 9.97
CA GLU A 231 7.61 -22.85 11.11
C GLU A 231 6.81 -21.70 11.76
N PRO A 232 5.70 -21.99 12.46
CA PRO A 232 4.95 -20.98 13.22
C PRO A 232 5.83 -20.28 14.26
N GLY A 233 5.88 -18.94 14.21
CA GLY A 233 6.76 -18.12 15.05
C GLY A 233 8.16 -17.92 14.48
N GLN A 234 8.45 -18.46 13.30
CA GLN A 234 9.75 -18.34 12.64
C GLN A 234 9.76 -17.19 11.62
N ILE A 235 10.93 -16.57 11.46
CA ILE A 235 11.25 -15.65 10.38
C ILE A 235 12.34 -16.30 9.52
N LEU A 236 11.99 -16.74 8.32
CA LEU A 236 12.92 -17.37 7.40
C LEU A 236 13.23 -16.45 6.21
N VAL A 237 14.51 -16.25 5.92
CA VAL A 237 14.96 -15.36 4.84
C VAL A 237 15.97 -16.03 3.92
N SER A 238 16.08 -15.52 2.69
CA SER A 238 17.13 -15.94 1.76
C SER A 238 18.50 -15.37 2.14
N GLY A 239 19.55 -15.97 1.60
CA GLY A 239 20.92 -15.44 1.74
C GLY A 239 21.10 -14.00 1.27
N VAL A 240 20.33 -13.54 0.28
CA VAL A 240 20.38 -12.15 -0.22
C VAL A 240 20.03 -11.16 0.89
N ILE A 241 19.04 -11.46 1.73
CA ILE A 241 18.69 -10.58 2.87
C ILE A 241 19.86 -10.51 3.86
N ARG A 242 20.43 -11.66 4.23
CA ARG A 242 21.58 -11.72 5.13
C ARG A 242 22.75 -10.91 4.57
N ASP A 243 23.07 -11.08 3.29
CA ASP A 243 24.20 -10.43 2.64
C ASP A 243 24.02 -8.91 2.49
N LEU A 244 22.78 -8.43 2.36
CA LEU A 244 22.45 -6.99 2.32
C LEU A 244 22.28 -6.35 3.71
N CYS A 245 22.32 -7.14 4.78
CA CYS A 245 22.26 -6.68 6.17
C CYS A 245 23.64 -6.57 6.84
N ILE A 246 24.75 -6.63 6.09
CA ILE A 246 26.10 -6.43 6.64
C ILE A 246 26.17 -5.09 7.40
N GLY A 247 26.70 -5.12 8.63
CA GLY A 247 26.79 -3.96 9.50
C GLY A 247 25.51 -3.65 10.30
N LYS A 248 24.42 -4.39 10.09
CA LYS A 248 23.23 -4.36 10.95
C LYS A 248 23.38 -5.36 12.10
N ARG A 249 22.78 -5.05 13.25
CA ARG A 249 22.84 -5.88 14.46
C ARG A 249 21.70 -6.90 14.52
N PHE A 250 21.45 -7.60 13.42
CA PHE A 250 20.46 -8.69 13.41
C PHE A 250 21.16 -10.03 13.68
N ALA A 251 20.49 -10.89 14.43
CA ALA A 251 20.94 -12.27 14.63
C ALA A 251 20.43 -13.13 13.47
N PHE A 252 21.35 -13.68 12.68
CA PHE A 252 21.02 -14.65 11.64
C PHE A 252 21.59 -16.01 12.01
N GLN A 253 20.77 -17.06 11.96
CA GLN A 253 21.19 -18.44 12.10
C GLN A 253 21.03 -19.17 10.77
N GLU A 254 22.11 -19.76 10.26
CA GLU A 254 22.06 -20.54 9.03
C GLU A 254 21.21 -21.82 9.22
N ARG A 255 20.31 -22.07 8.27
CA ARG A 255 19.39 -23.22 8.25
C ARG A 255 19.66 -24.18 7.07
N GLY A 256 20.81 -24.02 6.41
CA GLY A 256 21.21 -24.82 5.24
C GLY A 256 20.60 -24.31 3.94
N GLU A 257 20.40 -25.21 2.99
CA GLU A 257 19.88 -24.90 1.66
C GLU A 257 18.61 -25.70 1.37
N SER A 258 17.72 -25.15 0.54
CA SER A 258 16.53 -25.85 0.07
C SER A 258 16.24 -25.57 -1.39
N LEU A 259 15.90 -26.62 -2.13
CA LEU A 259 15.43 -26.51 -3.51
C LEU A 259 13.90 -26.33 -3.49
N PHE A 260 13.42 -25.16 -3.90
CA PHE A 260 12.00 -24.86 -3.95
C PHE A 260 11.39 -25.18 -5.31
N LYS A 261 10.11 -25.58 -5.33
CA LYS A 261 9.36 -25.79 -6.57
C LYS A 261 9.40 -24.52 -7.44
N GLY A 262 9.89 -24.66 -8.67
CA GLY A 262 10.02 -23.57 -9.64
C GLY A 262 11.39 -22.86 -9.63
N PHE A 263 12.36 -23.38 -8.86
CA PHE A 263 13.73 -22.89 -8.82
C PHE A 263 14.68 -24.04 -9.17
N ASP A 264 15.67 -23.77 -10.02
CA ASP A 264 16.65 -24.78 -10.47
C ASP A 264 17.87 -24.87 -9.53
N GLU A 265 18.12 -23.82 -8.75
CA GLU A 265 19.23 -23.74 -7.80
C GLU A 265 18.74 -23.77 -6.34
N PRO A 266 19.46 -24.45 -5.43
CA PRO A 266 19.17 -24.40 -4.00
C PRO A 266 19.31 -22.98 -3.45
N VAL A 267 18.40 -22.60 -2.55
CA VAL A 267 18.43 -21.30 -1.88
C VAL A 267 18.95 -21.48 -0.46
N ARG A 268 20.00 -20.74 -0.10
CA ARG A 268 20.50 -20.64 1.29
C ARG A 268 19.47 -19.97 2.18
N LEU A 269 19.21 -20.60 3.32
CA LEU A 269 18.21 -20.21 4.30
C LEU A 269 18.84 -19.68 5.57
N PHE A 270 18.29 -18.59 6.09
CA PHE A 270 18.67 -18.02 7.37
C PHE A 270 17.43 -17.75 8.20
N GLU A 271 17.49 -18.09 9.48
CA GLU A 271 16.50 -17.67 10.46
C GLU A 271 16.92 -16.37 11.11
N VAL A 272 15.99 -15.44 11.26
CA VAL A 272 16.20 -14.19 12.00
C VAL A 272 15.77 -14.38 13.44
N GLY A 273 16.69 -14.14 14.37
CA GLY A 273 16.40 -14.09 15.80
C GLY A 273 15.62 -12.82 16.16
N TRP A 274 14.47 -13.00 16.82
CA TRP A 274 13.60 -11.89 17.26
C TRP A 274 13.36 -11.87 18.78
N GLN A 275 13.70 -12.96 19.47
CA GLN A 275 13.65 -13.09 20.93
C GLN A 275 14.91 -12.48 21.54
N GLY A 276 14.74 -11.37 22.26
CA GLY A 276 15.83 -10.60 22.88
C GLY A 276 15.39 -9.22 23.32
#